data_AF-F8AEN5-F1
#
_entry.id   AF-F8AEN5-F1
#
_cell.length_a   1.000
_cell.length_b   1.000
_cell.length_c   1.000
_cell.angle_alpha   90.00
_cell.angle_beta   90.00
_cell.angle_gamma   90.00
#
_symmetry.space_group_name_H-M   'P 1'
#
loop_
_entity.id
_entity.type
_entity.pdbx_description
1 polymer ?
#
loop_
_entity_poly.entity_id
_entity_poly.type
_entity_poly.pdbx_seq_one_letter_code
_entity_poly.pdbx_strand_id
1 'polypeptide(L)'
;MRPVIALFLTFLVAFTTSPVLGGTYNLPSHPDYNNIGLHSELYLTLNVTLVNTGPFPKFVLVNPRYDFVVHRGYPGNESYKSFLVGDTVYYSLGNSWANTLNYYIGFWIHPHEVVVVEFRIIESNPLVIDLKDYVSLCGEYKITEVTLENGNVTGHVNTKDDLGNGPFCDVIYPQLLNTPKFIDPTILFPIRDPSIKILNYWGTVGFRVENVPGQYGNFRTLFAIAPPVLFKDAEHYAFTPNYTMTYREYVNDFLPEYLGIEPMKEGVSLNVTPDLVLYELTDSLITLGKIKATLIQGGEMEPIDFPIWIVWLGADMNIGCRKLEFEISYRFRWEIGD
;
A
#
# COMPACT_ATOMS: atom_id res chain seq x y z
N MET A 1 -60.52 -28.13 -1.61
CA MET A 1 -59.08 -28.14 -1.98
C MET A 1 -58.79 -27.15 -3.12
N ARG A 2 -59.10 -25.85 -2.95
CA ARG A 2 -58.75 -24.80 -3.94
C ARG A 2 -58.23 -23.45 -3.37
N PRO A 3 -58.20 -23.16 -2.05
CA PRO A 3 -57.64 -21.87 -1.59
C PRO A 3 -56.15 -21.93 -1.23
N VAL A 4 -55.55 -23.12 -1.05
CA VAL A 4 -54.16 -23.25 -0.56
C VAL A 4 -53.12 -23.09 -1.67
N ILE A 5 -53.46 -23.41 -2.92
CA ILE A 5 -52.55 -23.32 -4.06
C ILE A 5 -52.34 -21.86 -4.51
N ALA A 6 -53.36 -21.02 -4.33
CA ALA A 6 -53.26 -19.60 -4.68
C ALA A 6 -52.33 -18.81 -3.74
N LEU A 7 -52.28 -19.19 -2.45
CA LEU A 7 -51.40 -18.55 -1.46
C LEU A 7 -49.92 -18.95 -1.65
N PHE A 8 -49.67 -20.15 -2.17
CA PHE A 8 -48.31 -20.64 -2.43
C PHE A 8 -47.71 -20.02 -3.70
N LEU A 9 -48.54 -19.72 -4.72
CA LEU A 9 -48.09 -19.03 -5.94
C LEU A 9 -47.82 -17.54 -5.73
N THR A 10 -48.57 -16.84 -4.87
CA THR A 10 -48.25 -15.44 -4.54
C THR A 10 -46.99 -15.32 -3.67
N PHE A 11 -46.68 -16.33 -2.84
CA PHE A 11 -45.42 -16.36 -2.10
C PHE A 11 -44.23 -16.68 -3.02
N LEU A 12 -44.39 -17.53 -4.05
CA LEU A 12 -43.30 -17.83 -4.98
C LEU A 12 -42.96 -16.69 -5.96
N VAL A 13 -43.93 -15.84 -6.32
CA VAL A 13 -43.67 -14.66 -7.19
C VAL A 13 -43.06 -13.50 -6.41
N ALA A 14 -43.25 -13.42 -5.09
CA ALA A 14 -42.65 -12.40 -4.25
C ALA A 14 -41.14 -12.61 -3.97
N PHE A 15 -40.59 -13.79 -4.27
CA PHE A 15 -39.17 -14.13 -4.02
C PHE A 15 -38.27 -14.05 -5.26
N THR A 16 -38.78 -13.69 -6.44
CA THR A 16 -37.98 -13.71 -7.68
C THR A 16 -37.63 -12.34 -8.26
N THR A 17 -38.01 -11.24 -7.61
CA THR A 17 -37.57 -9.90 -8.04
C THR A 17 -37.06 -9.14 -6.83
N SER A 18 -35.83 -9.42 -6.42
CA SER A 18 -35.03 -8.39 -5.75
C SER A 18 -35.03 -7.18 -6.68
N PRO A 19 -35.62 -6.03 -6.31
CA PRO A 19 -35.39 -4.83 -7.09
C PRO A 19 -33.88 -4.60 -7.06
N VAL A 20 -33.24 -4.62 -8.22
CA VAL A 20 -31.90 -4.09 -8.38
C VAL A 20 -32.04 -2.61 -8.04
N LEU A 21 -31.75 -2.26 -6.79
CA LEU A 21 -31.82 -0.91 -6.30
C LEU A 21 -30.87 -0.08 -7.15
N GLY A 22 -31.47 0.73 -8.02
CA GLY A 22 -30.72 1.73 -8.76
C GLY A 22 -30.07 2.69 -7.77
N GLY A 23 -28.77 2.86 -7.89
CA GLY A 23 -27.97 3.70 -7.02
C GLY A 23 -27.15 4.64 -7.85
N THR A 24 -27.03 5.87 -7.36
CA THR A 24 -26.14 6.87 -7.92
C THR A 24 -24.92 7.02 -7.01
N TYR A 25 -23.72 7.00 -7.57
CA TYR A 25 -22.47 7.13 -6.83
C TYR A 25 -21.54 8.16 -7.46
N ASN A 26 -20.86 8.93 -6.60
CA ASN A 26 -19.92 9.97 -7.00
C ASN A 26 -18.48 9.44 -7.02
N LEU A 27 -17.77 9.72 -8.11
CA LEU A 27 -16.35 9.47 -8.33
C LEU A 27 -15.61 10.80 -8.52
N PRO A 28 -14.50 11.08 -7.80
CA PRO A 28 -14.13 10.63 -6.46
C PRO A 28 -14.62 11.63 -5.40
N SER A 29 -15.12 11.15 -4.26
CA SER A 29 -15.44 12.05 -3.14
C SER A 29 -15.27 11.38 -1.78
N HIS A 30 -14.25 10.53 -1.62
CA HIS A 30 -13.94 9.90 -0.33
C HIS A 30 -12.43 9.92 -0.07
N PRO A 31 -12.00 10.08 1.20
CA PRO A 31 -10.58 9.96 1.58
C PRO A 31 -9.97 8.57 1.34
N ASP A 32 -10.78 7.55 1.07
CA ASP A 32 -10.31 6.16 1.09
C ASP A 32 -9.94 5.61 -0.29
N TYR A 33 -10.15 6.35 -1.38
CA TYR A 33 -9.79 5.89 -2.72
C TYR A 33 -9.34 7.04 -3.62
N ASN A 34 -8.50 6.73 -4.62
CA ASN A 34 -7.98 7.73 -5.54
C ASN A 34 -9.02 8.18 -6.59
N ASN A 35 -8.61 9.11 -7.45
CA ASN A 35 -9.50 9.74 -8.42
C ASN A 35 -10.04 8.86 -9.56
N ILE A 36 -9.62 7.59 -9.63
CA ILE A 36 -10.12 6.55 -10.54
C ILE A 36 -10.78 5.38 -9.79
N GLY A 37 -11.06 5.55 -8.49
CA GLY A 37 -11.79 4.57 -7.69
C GLY A 37 -10.93 3.37 -7.26
N LEU A 38 -9.64 3.57 -6.97
CA LEU A 38 -8.79 2.51 -6.43
C LEU A 38 -8.54 2.70 -4.95
N HIS A 39 -8.80 1.63 -4.18
CA HIS A 39 -8.44 1.51 -2.77
C HIS A 39 -7.29 0.50 -2.62
N SER A 40 -6.41 0.70 -1.65
CA SER A 40 -5.31 -0.24 -1.41
C SER A 40 -4.99 -0.48 0.05
N GLU A 41 -4.65 -1.74 0.33
CA GLU A 41 -4.44 -2.26 1.67
C GLU A 41 -3.14 -3.06 1.74
N LEU A 42 -2.37 -2.83 2.81
CA LEU A 42 -1.15 -3.56 3.13
C LEU A 42 -1.37 -4.50 4.31
N TYR A 43 -0.93 -5.74 4.13
CA TYR A 43 -0.74 -6.75 5.16
C TYR A 43 0.74 -7.04 5.34
N LEU A 44 1.14 -7.28 6.57
CA LEU A 44 2.52 -7.59 6.90
C LEU A 44 2.55 -8.71 7.93
N THR A 45 3.37 -9.71 7.70
CA THR A 45 3.84 -10.63 8.74
C THR A 45 5.35 -10.49 8.84
N LEU A 46 5.86 -10.15 10.02
CA LEU A 46 7.26 -9.87 10.27
C LEU A 46 7.72 -10.67 11.49
N ASN A 47 8.58 -11.67 11.27
CA ASN A 47 9.26 -12.40 12.32
C ASN A 47 10.61 -11.75 12.60
N VAL A 48 10.93 -11.58 13.88
CA VAL A 48 12.13 -10.90 14.34
C VAL A 48 12.75 -11.70 15.46
N THR A 49 14.03 -12.04 15.33
CA THR A 49 14.77 -12.62 16.44
C THR A 49 15.43 -11.50 17.23
N LEU A 50 15.03 -11.37 18.49
CA LEU A 50 15.57 -10.40 19.43
C LEU A 50 16.40 -11.12 20.49
N VAL A 51 17.50 -10.50 20.90
CA VAL A 51 18.32 -10.96 22.03
C VAL A 51 18.52 -9.84 23.03
N ASN A 52 18.39 -10.15 24.32
CA ASN A 52 18.81 -9.27 25.39
C ASN A 52 20.21 -9.67 25.88
N THR A 53 21.24 -8.94 25.46
CA THR A 53 22.62 -9.19 25.88
C THR A 53 22.95 -8.62 27.28
N GLY A 54 22.00 -7.92 27.91
CA GLY A 54 22.18 -7.27 29.19
C GLY A 54 21.85 -8.16 30.40
N PRO A 55 22.27 -7.75 31.61
CA PRO A 55 22.07 -8.52 32.84
C PRO A 55 20.69 -8.32 33.48
N PHE A 56 19.84 -7.45 32.93
CA PHE A 56 18.52 -7.11 33.48
C PHE A 56 17.40 -7.39 32.48
N PRO A 57 16.21 -7.82 32.94
CA PRO A 57 15.05 -7.96 32.08
C PRO A 57 14.64 -6.61 31.50
N LYS A 58 14.20 -6.60 30.24
CA LYS A 58 13.76 -5.40 29.52
C LYS A 58 12.31 -5.57 29.09
N PHE A 59 11.51 -4.52 29.22
CA PHE A 59 10.15 -4.50 28.68
C PHE A 59 10.17 -3.77 27.32
N VAL A 60 9.90 -4.50 26.24
CA VAL A 60 9.90 -3.97 24.88
C VAL A 60 8.50 -3.49 24.55
N LEU A 61 8.38 -2.19 24.31
CA LEU A 61 7.12 -1.57 23.91
C LEU A 61 6.79 -1.92 22.46
N VAL A 62 5.54 -2.26 22.21
CA VAL A 62 5.04 -2.58 20.87
C VAL A 62 4.03 -1.52 20.44
N ASN A 63 4.16 -1.06 19.19
CA ASN A 63 3.16 -0.20 18.59
C ASN A 63 1.85 -1.00 18.45
N PRO A 64 0.73 -0.54 19.04
CA PRO A 64 -0.55 -1.28 19.04
C PRO A 64 -1.15 -1.47 17.65
N ARG A 65 -0.57 -0.84 16.62
CA ARG A 65 -0.86 -1.12 15.22
C ARG A 65 -0.56 -2.56 14.82
N TYR A 66 0.39 -3.21 15.48
CA TYR A 66 0.79 -4.57 15.20
C TYR A 66 0.24 -5.52 16.26
N ASP A 67 -0.39 -6.59 15.79
CA ASP A 67 -0.56 -7.79 16.58
C ASP A 67 0.81 -8.43 16.79
N PHE A 68 1.01 -9.11 17.92
CA PHE A 68 2.25 -9.84 18.12
C PHE A 68 2.07 -11.19 18.81
N VAL A 69 2.98 -12.11 18.51
CA VAL A 69 3.15 -13.39 19.20
C VAL A 69 4.62 -13.56 19.54
N VAL A 70 4.94 -13.67 20.83
CA VAL A 70 6.26 -14.03 21.32
C VAL A 70 6.32 -15.54 21.44
N HIS A 71 7.22 -16.17 20.70
CA HIS A 71 7.40 -17.61 20.71
C HIS A 71 8.37 -18.02 21.82
N ARG A 72 7.88 -18.78 22.80
CA ARG A 72 8.67 -19.31 23.93
C ARG A 72 8.36 -20.79 24.15
N GLY A 73 9.40 -21.58 24.46
CA GLY A 73 9.26 -23.01 24.74
C GLY A 73 8.48 -23.34 26.03
N TYR A 74 8.48 -22.42 27.02
CA TYR A 74 7.75 -22.51 28.29
C TYR A 74 7.72 -21.12 28.97
N PRO A 75 6.62 -20.63 29.57
CA PRO A 75 5.34 -21.28 29.88
C PRO A 75 4.33 -21.29 28.71
N GLY A 76 4.75 -20.93 27.50
CA GLY A 76 3.93 -20.89 26.29
C GLY A 76 4.12 -19.60 25.53
N ASN A 77 3.43 -19.45 24.40
CA ASN A 77 3.50 -18.23 23.60
C ASN A 77 2.69 -17.10 24.27
N GLU A 78 3.25 -15.89 24.29
CA GLU A 78 2.54 -14.68 24.71
C GLU A 78 1.98 -13.99 23.48
N SER A 79 0.70 -13.62 23.48
CA SER A 79 0.09 -12.97 22.30
C SER A 79 -0.73 -11.75 22.64
N TYR A 80 -0.73 -10.81 21.71
CA TYR A 80 -1.57 -9.63 21.66
C TYR A 80 -2.27 -9.60 20.30
N LYS A 81 -3.60 -9.52 20.30
CA LYS A 81 -4.40 -9.56 19.07
C LYS A 81 -5.42 -8.42 19.03
N SER A 82 -5.53 -7.76 17.90
CA SER A 82 -6.58 -6.79 17.63
C SER A 82 -7.78 -7.46 16.97
N PHE A 83 -8.96 -6.88 17.15
CA PHE A 83 -10.19 -7.27 16.47
C PHE A 83 -11.10 -6.06 16.33
N LEU A 84 -11.95 -6.05 15.30
CA LEU A 84 -12.91 -4.97 15.07
C LEU A 84 -14.30 -5.32 15.57
N VAL A 85 -14.95 -4.34 16.17
CA VAL A 85 -16.38 -4.35 16.49
C VAL A 85 -16.97 -3.03 16.00
N GLY A 86 -17.75 -3.10 14.91
CA GLY A 86 -18.11 -1.90 14.15
C GLY A 86 -16.87 -1.25 13.54
N ASP A 87 -16.73 0.07 13.70
CA ASP A 87 -15.57 0.85 13.23
C ASP A 87 -14.49 1.05 14.31
N THR A 88 -14.62 0.36 15.46
CA THR A 88 -13.69 0.50 16.59
C THR A 88 -12.80 -0.73 16.71
N VAL A 89 -11.49 -0.49 16.83
CA VAL A 89 -10.48 -1.53 17.07
C VAL A 89 -10.37 -1.78 18.57
N TYR A 90 -10.63 -3.03 18.96
CA TYR A 90 -10.45 -3.55 20.30
C TYR A 90 -9.25 -4.50 20.35
N TYR A 91 -8.72 -4.71 21.56
CA TYR A 91 -7.52 -5.50 21.76
C TYR A 91 -7.75 -6.58 22.81
N SER A 92 -7.34 -7.80 22.46
CA SER A 92 -7.36 -8.96 23.35
C SER A 92 -5.97 -9.22 23.89
N LEU A 93 -5.85 -9.12 25.22
CA LEU A 93 -4.63 -9.41 25.97
C LEU A 93 -4.67 -10.86 26.44
N GLY A 94 -3.82 -11.74 25.88
CA GLY A 94 -3.73 -13.13 26.33
C GLY A 94 -3.30 -13.25 27.80
N ASN A 95 -2.42 -12.35 28.24
CA ASN A 95 -2.01 -12.20 29.64
C ASN A 95 -1.72 -10.72 29.92
N SER A 96 -2.68 -10.01 30.51
CA SER A 96 -2.55 -8.58 30.77
C SER A 96 -1.43 -8.24 31.75
N TRP A 97 -1.06 -9.14 32.67
CA TRP A 97 0.03 -8.90 33.62
C TRP A 97 1.42 -9.08 33.01
N ALA A 98 1.55 -9.96 32.02
CA ALA A 98 2.81 -10.16 31.31
C ALA A 98 3.01 -9.15 30.16
N ASN A 99 1.91 -8.77 29.50
CA ASN A 99 1.96 -8.01 28.25
C ASN A 99 1.68 -6.50 28.44
N THR A 100 1.55 -6.04 29.69
CA THR A 100 1.40 -4.61 29.99
C THR A 100 2.33 -4.14 31.09
N LEU A 101 2.85 -2.91 30.94
CA LEU A 101 3.61 -2.21 31.97
C LEU A 101 3.28 -0.73 31.89
N ASN A 102 2.85 -0.12 33.00
CA ASN A 102 2.45 1.30 33.05
C ASN A 102 1.43 1.68 31.95
N TYR A 103 0.45 0.80 31.69
CA TYR A 103 -0.54 0.93 30.62
C TYR A 103 0.00 0.87 29.18
N TYR A 104 1.31 0.64 29.00
CA TYR A 104 1.86 0.34 27.68
C TYR A 104 1.79 -1.15 27.39
N ILE A 105 1.61 -1.46 26.11
CA ILE A 105 1.58 -2.82 25.58
C ILE A 105 2.99 -3.21 25.15
N GLY A 106 3.37 -4.44 25.46
CA GLY A 106 4.69 -4.95 25.14
C GLY A 106 4.89 -6.37 25.64
N PHE A 107 6.14 -6.77 25.71
CA PHE A 107 6.55 -8.05 26.27
C PHE A 107 7.90 -7.93 26.95
N TRP A 108 8.17 -8.85 27.88
CA TRP A 108 9.47 -8.90 28.54
C TRP A 108 10.50 -9.64 27.68
N ILE A 109 11.78 -9.30 27.82
CA ILE A 109 12.90 -10.15 27.38
C ILE A 109 13.85 -10.27 28.57
N HIS A 110 14.01 -11.50 29.07
CA HIS A 110 14.86 -11.80 30.22
C HIS A 110 16.36 -11.63 29.88
N PRO A 111 17.23 -11.50 30.90
CA PRO A 111 18.67 -11.42 30.67
C PRO A 111 19.18 -12.60 29.85
N HIS A 112 19.97 -12.33 28.82
CA HIS A 112 20.56 -13.33 27.92
C HIS A 112 19.54 -14.23 27.20
N GLU A 113 18.27 -13.81 27.15
CA GLU A 113 17.22 -14.51 26.43
C GLU A 113 17.24 -14.14 24.94
N VAL A 114 17.00 -15.15 24.10
CA VAL A 114 16.72 -14.99 22.68
C VAL A 114 15.26 -15.36 22.44
N VAL A 115 14.50 -14.46 21.83
CA VAL A 115 13.09 -14.67 21.52
C VAL A 115 12.83 -14.40 20.05
N VAL A 116 11.91 -15.17 19.47
CA VAL A 116 11.34 -14.87 18.15
C VAL A 116 9.99 -14.23 18.35
N VAL A 117 9.81 -13.05 17.79
CA VAL A 117 8.57 -12.28 17.87
C VAL A 117 8.01 -12.11 16.48
N GLU A 118 6.78 -12.57 16.31
CA GLU A 118 6.03 -12.41 15.08
C GLU A 118 5.09 -11.23 15.23
N PHE A 119 5.24 -10.22 14.38
CA PHE A 119 4.37 -9.05 14.27
C PHE A 119 3.45 -9.18 13.06
N ARG A 120 2.19 -8.76 13.19
CA ARG A 120 1.20 -8.83 12.11
C ARG A 120 0.40 -7.55 11.95
N ILE A 121 0.19 -7.13 10.70
CA ILE A 121 -0.92 -6.25 10.29
C ILE A 121 -1.95 -7.15 9.63
N ILE A 122 -3.11 -7.31 10.27
CA ILE A 122 -4.13 -8.29 9.89
C ILE A 122 -5.25 -7.68 9.05
N GLU A 123 -5.96 -8.54 8.31
CA GLU A 123 -7.10 -8.15 7.45
C GLU A 123 -8.21 -7.41 8.16
N SER A 124 -8.43 -7.65 9.46
CA SER A 124 -9.42 -6.87 10.17
C SER A 124 -9.00 -5.41 10.25
N ASN A 125 -7.72 -5.09 10.39
CA ASN A 125 -7.23 -3.72 10.55
C ASN A 125 -6.09 -3.40 9.55
N PRO A 126 -6.39 -3.38 8.24
CA PRO A 126 -5.39 -3.24 7.18
C PRO A 126 -4.76 -1.85 7.18
N LEU A 127 -3.50 -1.74 6.77
CA LEU A 127 -2.86 -0.43 6.57
C LEU A 127 -3.19 0.09 5.18
N VAL A 128 -4.02 1.12 5.12
CA VAL A 128 -4.36 1.80 3.88
C VAL A 128 -3.11 2.52 3.34
N ILE A 129 -2.81 2.29 2.07
CA ILE A 129 -1.75 3.00 1.36
C ILE A 129 -2.40 3.98 0.39
N ASP A 130 -2.11 5.26 0.54
CA ASP A 130 -2.63 6.29 -0.35
C ASP A 130 -2.01 6.11 -1.75
N LEU A 131 -2.87 5.86 -2.73
CA LEU A 131 -2.49 5.82 -4.13
C LEU A 131 -2.52 7.22 -4.72
N LYS A 132 -1.58 7.52 -5.61
CA LYS A 132 -1.57 8.76 -6.38
C LYS A 132 -2.79 8.83 -7.29
N ASP A 133 -3.26 10.05 -7.50
CA ASP A 133 -4.29 10.33 -8.50
C ASP A 133 -3.73 10.16 -9.91
N TYR A 134 -4.55 9.59 -10.79
CA TYR A 134 -4.28 9.48 -12.21
C TYR A 134 -4.39 10.85 -12.85
N VAL A 135 -3.39 11.25 -13.64
CA VAL A 135 -3.36 12.56 -14.30
C VAL A 135 -3.56 12.41 -15.80
N SER A 136 -4.48 13.17 -16.39
CA SER A 136 -4.69 13.18 -17.84
C SER A 136 -4.62 14.60 -18.39
N LEU A 137 -4.13 14.74 -19.63
CA LEU A 137 -4.19 15.99 -20.40
C LEU A 137 -5.64 16.39 -20.73
N CYS A 138 -6.58 15.43 -20.71
CA CYS A 138 -8.02 15.71 -20.77
C CYS A 138 -8.56 16.40 -19.50
N GLY A 139 -7.75 16.54 -18.44
CA GLY A 139 -8.18 17.16 -17.19
C GLY A 139 -9.38 16.45 -16.56
N GLU A 140 -10.42 17.22 -16.21
CA GLU A 140 -11.63 16.74 -15.51
C GLU A 140 -12.71 16.16 -16.45
N TYR A 141 -12.43 15.95 -17.74
CA TYR A 141 -13.36 15.29 -18.68
C TYR A 141 -13.46 13.78 -18.40
N LYS A 142 -13.99 13.43 -17.23
CA LYS A 142 -14.20 12.06 -16.75
C LYS A 142 -15.60 11.89 -16.19
N ILE A 143 -16.02 10.64 -16.07
CA ILE A 143 -17.29 10.30 -15.42
C ILE A 143 -17.16 10.59 -13.92
N THR A 144 -17.94 11.54 -13.42
CA THR A 144 -17.91 11.97 -12.01
C THR A 144 -19.07 11.40 -11.20
N GLU A 145 -20.12 10.96 -11.86
CA GLU A 145 -21.28 10.34 -11.21
C GLU A 145 -21.76 9.20 -12.10
N VAL A 146 -22.13 8.09 -11.49
CA VAL A 146 -22.64 6.93 -12.21
C VAL A 146 -23.96 6.52 -11.59
N THR A 147 -24.97 6.39 -12.43
CA THR A 147 -26.29 5.92 -12.05
C THR A 147 -26.54 4.58 -12.71
N LEU A 148 -26.94 3.58 -11.92
CA LEU A 148 -27.47 2.33 -12.47
C LEU A 148 -28.98 2.35 -12.40
N GLU A 149 -29.63 2.14 -13.54
CA GLU A 149 -31.07 1.91 -13.61
C GLU A 149 -31.35 0.75 -14.56
N ASN A 150 -32.08 -0.27 -14.10
CA ASN A 150 -32.53 -1.40 -14.91
C ASN A 150 -31.40 -2.15 -15.67
N GLY A 151 -30.20 -2.21 -15.10
CA GLY A 151 -29.04 -2.85 -15.72
C GLY A 151 -28.28 -1.99 -16.73
N ASN A 152 -28.74 -0.76 -17.00
CA ASN A 152 -27.99 0.24 -17.76
C ASN A 152 -27.14 1.10 -16.82
N VAL A 153 -25.91 1.39 -17.27
CA VAL A 153 -24.98 2.29 -16.60
C VAL A 153 -25.01 3.63 -17.32
N THR A 154 -25.43 4.70 -16.65
CA THR A 154 -25.33 6.06 -17.16
C THR A 154 -24.27 6.82 -16.35
N GLY A 155 -23.40 7.56 -17.04
CA GLY A 155 -22.37 8.38 -16.42
C GLY A 155 -22.65 9.86 -16.65
N HIS A 156 -22.46 10.68 -15.62
CA HIS A 156 -22.39 12.14 -15.75
C HIS A 156 -20.94 12.55 -15.97
N VAL A 157 -20.71 13.39 -16.98
CA VAL A 157 -19.40 14.00 -17.27
C VAL A 157 -19.57 15.51 -17.20
N ASN A 158 -18.73 16.16 -16.41
CA ASN A 158 -18.68 17.62 -16.36
C ASN A 158 -17.99 18.15 -17.62
N THR A 159 -18.76 18.51 -18.63
CA THR A 159 -18.24 19.15 -19.85
C THR A 159 -18.19 20.66 -19.68
N LYS A 160 -17.13 21.27 -20.20
CA LYS A 160 -17.02 22.72 -20.36
C LYS A 160 -17.26 23.04 -21.84
N ASP A 161 -17.95 24.13 -22.12
CA ASP A 161 -18.15 24.63 -23.49
C ASP A 161 -16.84 25.23 -24.01
N ASP A 162 -15.90 24.38 -24.40
CA ASP A 162 -14.58 24.76 -24.89
C ASP A 162 -14.18 23.92 -26.11
N LEU A 163 -14.23 24.55 -27.29
CA LEU A 163 -13.78 23.98 -28.57
C LEU A 163 -12.25 23.84 -28.64
N GLY A 164 -11.51 24.47 -27.72
CA GLY A 164 -10.04 24.49 -27.71
C GLY A 164 -9.38 23.15 -27.39
N ASN A 165 -10.12 22.20 -26.78
CA ASN A 165 -9.58 20.88 -26.42
C ASN A 165 -9.69 19.83 -27.53
N GLY A 166 -10.29 20.19 -28.67
CA GLY A 166 -10.45 19.30 -29.81
C GLY A 166 -11.26 18.03 -29.51
N PRO A 167 -11.43 17.13 -30.50
CA PRO A 167 -12.10 15.84 -30.32
C PRO A 167 -11.23 14.77 -29.64
N PHE A 168 -9.92 15.00 -29.53
CA PHE A 168 -8.96 14.11 -28.88
C PHE A 168 -8.08 14.93 -27.94
N CYS A 169 -8.02 14.55 -26.67
CA CYS A 169 -7.25 15.27 -25.66
C CYS A 169 -6.11 14.46 -25.04
N ASP A 170 -6.18 13.12 -25.01
CA ASP A 170 -5.15 12.27 -24.40
C ASP A 170 -5.26 10.80 -24.83
N VAL A 171 -4.22 10.02 -24.55
CA VAL A 171 -4.17 8.55 -24.66
C VAL A 171 -3.85 7.96 -23.29
N ILE A 172 -4.66 7.01 -22.84
CA ILE A 172 -4.46 6.35 -21.54
C ILE A 172 -3.19 5.49 -21.59
N TYR A 173 -2.37 5.59 -20.54
CA TYR A 173 -1.18 4.76 -20.32
C TYR A 173 -1.11 4.35 -18.84
N PRO A 174 -0.47 3.22 -18.49
CA PRO A 174 -0.48 2.70 -17.12
C PRO A 174 0.45 3.52 -16.21
N GLN A 175 -0.07 4.57 -15.59
CA GLN A 175 0.70 5.40 -14.64
C GLN A 175 1.05 4.65 -13.36
N LEU A 176 2.25 4.88 -12.84
CA LEU A 176 2.70 4.32 -11.57
C LEU A 176 2.01 5.04 -10.39
N LEU A 177 1.08 4.34 -9.73
CA LEU A 177 0.23 4.94 -8.70
C LEU A 177 0.82 4.92 -7.29
N ASN A 178 1.88 4.17 -7.04
CA ASN A 178 2.58 4.15 -5.76
C ASN A 178 4.08 4.09 -5.94
N THR A 179 4.81 4.45 -4.89
CA THR A 179 6.27 4.31 -4.83
C THR A 179 6.63 3.55 -3.56
N PRO A 180 7.53 2.55 -3.63
CA PRO A 180 7.90 1.78 -2.45
C PRO A 180 8.45 2.66 -1.33
N LYS A 181 7.97 2.44 -0.10
CA LYS A 181 8.60 3.02 1.09
C LYS A 181 9.78 2.14 1.50
N PHE A 182 10.99 2.69 1.45
CA PHE A 182 12.18 2.00 1.95
C PHE A 182 12.20 2.07 3.46
N ILE A 183 12.15 0.91 4.12
CA ILE A 183 12.14 0.82 5.57
C ILE A 183 13.46 0.23 6.04
N ASP A 184 14.19 1.03 6.82
CA ASP A 184 15.36 0.56 7.55
C ASP A 184 14.89 -0.19 8.81
N PRO A 185 15.44 -1.39 9.11
CA PRO A 185 15.12 -2.16 10.31
C PRO A 185 15.33 -1.37 11.60
N THR A 186 16.29 -0.46 11.63
CA THR A 186 16.55 0.41 12.79
C THR A 186 15.39 1.38 13.06
N ILE A 187 14.58 1.70 12.04
CA ILE A 187 13.38 2.52 12.16
C ILE A 187 12.20 1.69 12.68
N LEU A 188 12.08 0.42 12.29
CA LEU A 188 11.04 -0.50 12.79
C LEU A 188 11.22 -0.84 14.27
N PHE A 189 12.48 -0.90 14.69
CA PHE A 189 12.87 -1.22 16.05
C PHE A 189 13.78 -0.12 16.57
N PRO A 190 13.24 1.07 16.93
CA PRO A 190 14.02 2.16 17.48
C PRO A 190 14.39 1.87 18.94
N ILE A 191 15.08 0.75 19.16
CA ILE A 191 15.44 0.28 20.48
C ILE A 191 16.64 1.10 20.93
N ARG A 192 16.36 2.09 21.77
CA ARG A 192 17.39 2.98 22.36
C ARG A 192 18.33 2.24 23.31
N ASP A 193 17.94 1.06 23.78
CA ASP A 193 18.74 0.26 24.70
C ASP A 193 19.72 -0.63 23.91
N PRO A 194 21.05 -0.40 24.01
CA PRO A 194 22.04 -1.15 23.25
C PRO A 194 22.13 -2.63 23.65
N SER A 195 21.49 -3.03 24.76
CA SER A 195 21.44 -4.42 25.20
C SER A 195 20.41 -5.26 24.44
N ILE A 196 19.44 -4.65 23.76
CA ILE A 196 18.55 -5.41 22.88
C ILE A 196 19.07 -5.32 21.44
N LYS A 197 19.33 -6.49 20.85
CA LYS A 197 19.82 -6.58 19.46
C LYS A 197 18.87 -7.43 18.63
N ILE A 198 18.78 -7.08 17.35
CA ILE A 198 18.08 -7.87 16.34
C ILE A 198 19.11 -8.76 15.67
N LEU A 199 18.88 -10.07 15.65
CA LEU A 199 19.80 -11.04 15.04
C LEU A 199 19.45 -11.29 13.57
N ASN A 200 18.17 -11.42 13.27
CA ASN A 200 17.64 -11.58 11.92
C ASN A 200 16.15 -11.22 11.91
N TYR A 201 15.62 -11.02 10.71
CA TYR A 201 14.18 -10.86 10.50
C TYR A 201 13.76 -11.42 9.14
N TRP A 202 12.55 -11.94 9.07
CA TRP A 202 11.98 -12.46 7.84
C TRP A 202 10.47 -12.38 7.87
N GLY A 203 9.83 -12.36 6.70
CA GLY A 203 8.40 -12.16 6.67
C GLY A 203 7.79 -12.24 5.30
N THR A 204 6.53 -11.82 5.25
CA THR A 204 5.73 -11.75 4.04
C THR A 204 4.99 -10.42 4.03
N VAL A 205 4.98 -9.76 2.88
CA VAL A 205 4.15 -8.60 2.61
C VAL A 205 3.04 -9.03 1.67
N GLY A 206 1.82 -8.60 1.96
CA GLY A 206 0.68 -8.67 1.07
C GLY A 206 0.20 -7.26 0.74
N PHE A 207 -0.14 -7.01 -0.51
CA PHE A 207 -0.62 -5.72 -0.98
C PHE A 207 -1.82 -5.94 -1.89
N ARG A 208 -2.99 -5.50 -1.46
CA ARG A 208 -4.24 -5.66 -2.19
C ARG A 208 -4.68 -4.31 -2.73
N VAL A 209 -5.05 -4.28 -4.01
CA VAL A 209 -5.68 -3.14 -4.66
C VAL A 209 -7.02 -3.56 -5.19
N GLU A 210 -8.06 -2.80 -4.87
CA GLU A 210 -9.43 -3.08 -5.26
C GLU A 210 -10.07 -1.88 -5.94
N ASN A 211 -11.04 -2.17 -6.80
CA ASN A 211 -11.85 -1.17 -7.48
C ASN A 211 -13.09 -0.83 -6.63
N VAL A 212 -13.17 0.42 -6.17
CA VAL A 212 -14.23 0.97 -5.33
C VAL A 212 -15.01 2.02 -6.13
N PRO A 213 -16.36 1.95 -6.17
CA PRO A 213 -17.24 1.08 -5.38
C PRO A 213 -17.42 -0.34 -5.97
N GLY A 214 -17.00 -1.35 -5.19
CA GLY A 214 -16.93 -2.76 -5.57
C GLY A 214 -18.25 -3.50 -5.82
N GLN A 215 -19.39 -2.80 -5.76
CA GLN A 215 -20.71 -3.40 -6.01
C GLN A 215 -21.14 -3.35 -7.49
N TYR A 216 -20.50 -2.49 -8.31
CA TYR A 216 -20.87 -2.33 -9.73
C TYR A 216 -19.67 -2.15 -10.66
N GLY A 217 -18.49 -2.71 -10.29
CA GLY A 217 -17.19 -2.61 -10.98
C GLY A 217 -17.17 -3.02 -12.46
N ASN A 218 -17.89 -2.27 -13.29
CA ASN A 218 -17.97 -2.41 -14.74
C ASN A 218 -16.92 -1.53 -15.44
N PHE A 219 -16.29 -0.60 -14.71
CA PHE A 219 -15.25 0.25 -15.27
C PHE A 219 -13.92 -0.47 -15.27
N ARG A 220 -13.25 -0.40 -16.42
CA ARG A 220 -11.90 -0.91 -16.59
C ARG A 220 -10.92 0.16 -16.14
N THR A 221 -9.98 -0.21 -15.30
CA THR A 221 -8.87 0.65 -14.89
C THR A 221 -7.56 0.01 -15.32
N LEU A 222 -6.68 0.84 -15.88
CA LEU A 222 -5.33 0.48 -16.30
C LEU A 222 -4.35 1.32 -15.51
N PHE A 223 -3.42 0.68 -14.81
CA PHE A 223 -2.42 1.36 -14.01
C PHE A 223 -1.17 0.51 -13.83
N ALA A 224 -0.07 1.15 -13.41
CA ALA A 224 1.13 0.47 -12.96
C ALA A 224 1.24 0.55 -11.44
N ILE A 225 1.79 -0.49 -10.83
CA ILE A 225 1.96 -0.55 -9.38
C ILE A 225 3.29 -1.20 -9.01
N ALA A 226 3.86 -0.78 -7.89
CA ALA A 226 5.11 -1.26 -7.32
C ALA A 226 4.87 -1.87 -5.93
N PRO A 227 5.86 -2.56 -5.32
CA PRO A 227 5.75 -3.03 -3.95
C PRO A 227 5.49 -1.83 -3.02
N PRO A 228 4.62 -1.95 -2.02
CA PRO A 228 4.32 -0.83 -1.12
C PRO A 228 5.50 -0.51 -0.18
N VAL A 229 6.31 -1.52 0.15
CA VAL A 229 7.37 -1.43 1.15
C VAL A 229 8.59 -2.25 0.71
N LEU A 230 9.80 -1.72 0.82
CA LEU A 230 11.01 -2.52 0.63
C LEU A 230 11.88 -2.38 1.87
N PHE A 231 12.24 -3.51 2.47
CA PHE A 231 13.14 -3.54 3.63
C PHE A 231 14.58 -3.34 3.14
N LYS A 232 15.23 -2.29 3.62
CA LYS A 232 16.61 -1.99 3.26
C LYS A 232 17.53 -3.14 3.69
N ASP A 233 18.48 -3.47 2.83
CA ASP A 233 19.48 -4.54 3.02
C ASP A 233 18.91 -5.97 3.13
N ALA A 234 17.58 -6.14 3.04
CA ALA A 234 16.94 -7.45 2.99
C ALA A 234 16.88 -8.00 1.56
N GLU A 235 16.95 -9.31 1.43
CA GLU A 235 16.62 -10.01 0.19
C GLU A 235 15.09 -10.07 0.04
N HIS A 236 14.55 -9.64 -1.11
CA HIS A 236 13.13 -9.76 -1.47
C HIS A 236 12.95 -10.81 -2.57
N TYR A 237 12.07 -11.79 -2.34
CA TYR A 237 11.91 -12.93 -3.24
C TYR A 237 10.48 -13.50 -3.22
N ALA A 238 10.23 -14.48 -4.10
CA ALA A 238 8.94 -15.17 -4.23
C ALA A 238 7.74 -14.23 -4.49
N PHE A 239 7.93 -13.26 -5.40
CA PHE A 239 6.86 -12.38 -5.86
C PHE A 239 5.73 -13.16 -6.54
N THR A 240 4.51 -12.92 -6.09
CA THR A 240 3.29 -13.51 -6.65
C THR A 240 2.25 -12.40 -6.83
N PRO A 241 1.71 -12.16 -8.04
CA PRO A 241 2.11 -12.77 -9.30
C PRO A 241 3.51 -12.31 -9.74
N ASN A 242 4.08 -12.97 -10.76
CA ASN A 242 5.32 -12.51 -11.39
C ASN A 242 5.14 -11.06 -11.88
N TYR A 243 6.16 -10.24 -11.64
CA TYR A 243 6.17 -8.84 -12.09
C TYR A 243 6.28 -8.76 -13.62
N THR A 244 5.76 -7.67 -14.18
CA THR A 244 5.76 -7.44 -15.62
C THR A 244 7.15 -7.01 -16.10
N MET A 245 7.80 -6.13 -15.35
CA MET A 245 9.09 -5.52 -15.67
C MET A 245 9.71 -4.90 -14.41
N THR A 246 10.95 -4.44 -14.48
CA THR A 246 11.55 -3.61 -13.42
C THR A 246 11.21 -2.12 -13.60
N TYR A 247 11.47 -1.29 -12.58
CA TYR A 247 11.24 0.15 -12.66
C TYR A 247 12.11 0.80 -13.74
N ARG A 248 13.35 0.33 -13.89
CA ARG A 248 14.24 0.80 -14.96
C ARG A 248 13.68 0.46 -16.34
N GLU A 249 13.25 -0.78 -16.55
CA GLU A 249 12.59 -1.21 -17.80
C GLU A 249 11.32 -0.41 -18.07
N TYR A 250 10.52 -0.14 -17.02
CA TYR A 250 9.31 0.66 -17.12
C TYR A 250 9.57 2.10 -17.61
N VAL A 251 10.56 2.77 -17.03
CA VAL A 251 10.87 4.17 -17.36
C VAL A 251 11.65 4.31 -18.66
N ASN A 252 12.62 3.42 -18.90
CA ASN A 252 13.59 3.59 -19.99
C ASN A 252 13.14 2.89 -21.29
N ASP A 253 12.36 1.81 -21.20
CA ASP A 253 11.98 1.02 -22.37
C ASP A 253 10.48 1.12 -22.64
N PHE A 254 9.65 0.74 -21.66
CA PHE A 254 8.20 0.63 -21.84
C PHE A 254 7.52 1.97 -22.09
N LEU A 255 7.74 2.98 -21.23
CA LEU A 255 7.07 4.29 -21.40
C LEU A 255 7.46 4.98 -22.71
N PRO A 256 8.75 5.05 -23.10
CA PRO A 256 9.16 5.61 -24.39
C PRO A 256 8.54 4.86 -25.57
N GLU A 257 8.55 3.52 -25.56
CA GLU A 257 7.95 2.71 -26.62
C GLU A 257 6.43 2.93 -26.71
N TYR A 258 5.74 2.91 -25.56
CA TYR A 258 4.28 3.07 -25.50
C TYR A 258 3.82 4.45 -25.96
N LEU A 259 4.56 5.51 -25.58
CA LEU A 259 4.23 6.89 -25.93
C LEU A 259 4.81 7.32 -27.28
N GLY A 260 5.67 6.50 -27.90
CA GLY A 260 6.38 6.85 -29.14
C GLY A 260 7.38 8.00 -28.96
N ILE A 261 7.96 8.14 -27.77
CA ILE A 261 8.95 9.17 -27.43
C ILE A 261 10.34 8.52 -27.46
N GLU A 262 11.37 9.24 -27.90
CA GLU A 262 12.75 8.72 -27.78
C GLU A 262 13.11 8.53 -26.29
N PRO A 263 13.73 7.40 -25.91
CA PRO A 263 14.11 7.16 -24.52
C PRO A 263 15.03 8.28 -24.04
N MET A 264 14.82 8.72 -22.79
CA MET A 264 15.76 9.64 -22.14
C MET A 264 17.13 8.96 -22.12
N LYS A 265 18.05 9.46 -22.95
CA LYS A 265 19.45 9.04 -22.88
C LYS A 265 19.96 9.43 -21.49
N GLU A 266 20.29 8.45 -20.67
CA GLU A 266 21.02 8.69 -19.42
C GLU A 266 22.25 9.56 -19.74
N GLY A 267 22.32 10.73 -19.11
CA GLY A 267 23.43 11.67 -19.28
C GLY A 267 23.20 12.84 -20.24
N VAL A 268 22.01 13.43 -20.31
CA VAL A 268 21.95 14.85 -20.67
C VAL A 268 22.42 15.65 -19.47
N SER A 269 23.73 15.93 -19.40
CA SER A 269 24.20 17.08 -18.64
C SER A 269 23.41 18.28 -19.17
N LEU A 270 22.51 18.81 -18.36
CA LEU A 270 21.96 20.13 -18.58
C LEU A 270 23.18 21.07 -18.64
N ASN A 271 23.57 21.47 -19.86
CA ASN A 271 24.39 22.64 -20.04
C ASN A 271 23.51 23.82 -19.63
N VAL A 272 23.47 24.08 -18.32
CA VAL A 272 22.92 25.29 -17.77
C VAL A 272 23.83 26.41 -18.27
N THR A 273 23.47 26.99 -19.40
CA THR A 273 23.96 28.31 -19.78
C THR A 273 23.59 29.28 -18.66
N PRO A 274 24.52 30.16 -18.22
CA PRO A 274 24.46 30.88 -16.94
C PRO A 274 23.38 31.98 -16.84
N ASP A 275 22.33 31.93 -17.66
CA ASP A 275 21.26 32.94 -17.68
C ASP A 275 20.00 32.53 -16.88
N LEU A 276 19.99 31.36 -16.23
CA LEU A 276 18.98 31.06 -15.22
C LEU A 276 19.50 31.43 -13.82
N VAL A 277 19.28 32.69 -13.44
CA VAL A 277 19.40 33.14 -12.05
C VAL A 277 18.21 32.60 -11.26
N LEU A 278 18.31 31.36 -10.80
CA LEU A 278 17.58 30.90 -9.63
C LEU A 278 18.48 31.18 -8.43
N TYR A 279 17.98 32.01 -7.51
CA TYR A 279 18.69 32.43 -6.31
C TYR A 279 19.33 31.24 -5.59
N GLU A 280 20.66 31.18 -5.61
CA GLU A 280 21.45 30.31 -4.75
C GLU A 280 21.21 30.78 -3.31
N LEU A 281 20.58 29.92 -2.49
CA LEU A 281 20.55 30.11 -1.04
C LEU A 281 22.00 29.97 -0.55
N THR A 282 22.68 31.09 -0.41
CA THR A 282 24.02 31.11 0.18
C THR A 282 23.94 30.75 1.66
N ASP A 283 24.84 29.87 2.10
CA ASP A 283 25.04 29.44 3.50
C ASP A 283 25.54 30.54 4.44
N SER A 284 25.38 31.82 4.07
CA SER A 284 25.72 32.95 4.91
C SER A 284 24.45 33.55 5.53
N LEU A 285 23.95 32.90 6.59
CA LEU A 285 23.22 33.65 7.61
C LEU A 285 24.15 34.72 8.20
N ILE A 286 23.61 35.91 8.47
CA ILE A 286 24.28 37.11 8.97
C ILE A 286 24.73 36.91 10.43
N THR A 287 25.59 35.93 10.68
CA THR A 287 26.26 35.69 11.95
C THR A 287 27.65 35.12 11.68
N LEU A 288 28.67 35.90 12.03
CA LEU A 288 30.08 35.53 12.03
C LEU A 288 30.32 34.26 12.87
N GLY A 289 30.40 33.11 12.22
CA GLY A 289 30.82 31.84 12.83
C GLY A 289 30.97 30.76 11.78
N LYS A 290 32.21 30.43 11.40
CA LYS A 290 32.48 29.30 10.48
C LYS A 290 32.16 27.98 11.20
N ILE A 291 30.95 27.47 11.01
CA ILE A 291 30.62 26.09 11.33
C ILE A 291 31.22 25.24 10.21
N LYS A 292 32.26 24.47 10.55
CA LYS A 292 32.82 23.44 9.67
C LYS A 292 31.79 22.31 9.62
N ALA A 293 30.81 22.44 8.72
CA ALA A 293 29.93 21.33 8.40
C ALA A 293 30.79 20.27 7.72
N THR A 294 31.11 19.21 8.46
CA THR A 294 31.52 17.96 7.84
C THR A 294 30.29 17.49 7.07
N LEU A 295 30.22 17.84 5.78
CA LEU A 295 29.39 17.15 4.82
C LEU A 295 29.85 15.70 4.86
N ILE A 296 29.12 14.88 5.62
CA ILE A 296 29.13 13.44 5.41
C ILE A 296 28.72 13.31 3.94
N GLN A 297 29.67 12.96 3.08
CA GLN A 297 29.36 12.57 1.71
C GLN A 297 28.33 11.46 1.84
N GLY A 298 27.07 11.78 1.52
CA GLY A 298 26.06 10.77 1.29
C GLY A 298 26.63 9.89 0.19
N GLY A 299 26.92 8.63 0.53
CA GLY A 299 27.30 7.65 -0.48
C GLY A 299 26.28 7.69 -1.60
N GLU A 300 26.76 7.66 -2.84
CA GLU A 300 25.94 7.50 -4.03
C GLU A 300 24.90 6.40 -3.73
N MET A 301 23.62 6.76 -3.62
CA MET A 301 22.58 5.75 -3.59
C MET A 301 22.59 5.11 -4.96
N GLU A 302 22.95 3.84 -5.04
CA GLU A 302 22.72 3.06 -6.25
C GLU A 302 21.26 3.26 -6.69
N PRO A 303 20.98 3.46 -7.99
CA PRO A 303 19.62 3.61 -8.47
C PRO A 303 18.84 2.35 -8.14
N ILE A 304 17.96 2.45 -7.14
CA ILE A 304 17.22 1.31 -6.62
C ILE A 304 16.20 0.88 -7.67
N ASP A 305 16.40 -0.30 -8.24
CA ASP A 305 15.48 -0.92 -9.18
C ASP A 305 14.54 -1.87 -8.42
N PHE A 306 13.26 -1.87 -8.77
CA PHE A 306 12.22 -2.64 -8.09
C PHE A 306 11.16 -3.15 -9.08
N PRO A 307 10.44 -4.24 -8.76
CA PRO A 307 9.47 -4.82 -9.68
C PRO A 307 8.26 -3.91 -9.90
N ILE A 308 7.69 -3.96 -11.10
CA ILE A 308 6.47 -3.26 -11.49
C ILE A 308 5.49 -4.23 -12.14
N TRP A 309 4.21 -4.05 -11.81
CA TRP A 309 3.10 -4.74 -12.46
C TRP A 309 2.26 -3.75 -13.25
N ILE A 310 1.96 -4.09 -14.50
CA ILE A 310 0.90 -3.43 -15.26
C ILE A 310 -0.40 -4.18 -14.99
N VAL A 311 -1.37 -3.47 -14.43
CA VAL A 311 -2.60 -4.05 -13.91
C VAL A 311 -3.80 -3.56 -14.70
N TRP A 312 -4.65 -4.52 -15.06
CA TRP A 312 -5.98 -4.28 -15.63
C TRP A 312 -7.02 -4.82 -14.66
N LEU A 313 -7.81 -3.93 -14.06
CA LEU A 313 -8.96 -4.29 -13.22
C LEU A 313 -10.26 -3.95 -13.93
N GLY A 314 -11.31 -4.73 -13.66
CA GLY A 314 -12.65 -4.56 -14.22
C GLY A 314 -13.27 -5.83 -14.77
N ALA A 315 -14.51 -5.71 -15.26
CA ALA A 315 -15.24 -6.80 -15.89
C ALA A 315 -14.87 -6.96 -17.38
N ASP A 316 -14.49 -8.18 -17.77
CA ASP A 316 -14.50 -8.54 -19.19
C ASP A 316 -15.85 -9.15 -19.56
N MET A 317 -16.71 -8.32 -20.16
CA MET A 317 -18.04 -8.71 -20.64
C MET A 317 -18.00 -9.86 -21.66
N ASN A 318 -16.87 -10.10 -22.33
CA ASN A 318 -16.73 -11.14 -23.33
C ASN A 318 -16.31 -12.51 -22.77
N ILE A 319 -15.71 -12.55 -21.58
CA ILE A 319 -15.12 -13.78 -21.00
C ILE A 319 -15.83 -14.18 -19.69
N GLY A 320 -16.71 -13.33 -19.14
CA GLY A 320 -17.38 -13.59 -17.87
C GLY A 320 -16.44 -13.52 -16.66
N CYS A 321 -15.17 -13.18 -16.86
CA CYS A 321 -14.19 -12.98 -15.81
C CYS A 321 -14.29 -11.55 -15.27
N ARG A 322 -14.62 -11.42 -13.99
CA ARG A 322 -14.57 -10.16 -13.24
C ARG A 322 -13.37 -10.21 -12.31
N LYS A 323 -12.36 -9.37 -12.56
CA LYS A 323 -11.27 -9.14 -11.61
C LYS A 323 -11.49 -7.77 -10.99
N LEU A 324 -11.97 -7.76 -9.75
CA LEU A 324 -12.20 -6.53 -8.99
C LEU A 324 -11.05 -6.21 -8.03
N GLU A 325 -10.17 -7.19 -7.83
CA GLU A 325 -9.02 -7.10 -6.93
C GLU A 325 -7.75 -7.60 -7.64
N PHE A 326 -6.64 -7.01 -7.24
CA PHE A 326 -5.29 -7.44 -7.61
C PHE A 326 -4.45 -7.50 -6.34
N GLU A 327 -3.82 -8.66 -6.10
CA GLU A 327 -3.01 -8.88 -4.91
C GLU A 327 -1.57 -9.21 -5.30
N ILE A 328 -0.63 -8.53 -4.65
CA ILE A 328 0.80 -8.81 -4.70
C ILE A 328 1.22 -9.39 -3.35
N SER A 329 1.94 -10.50 -3.37
CA SER A 329 2.62 -11.04 -2.18
C SER A 329 4.08 -11.33 -2.47
N TYR A 330 4.96 -11.07 -1.51
CA TYR A 330 6.37 -11.43 -1.58
C TYR A 330 6.95 -11.64 -0.20
N ARG A 331 8.08 -12.34 -0.17
CA ARG A 331 8.83 -12.63 1.05
C ARG A 331 10.05 -11.76 1.14
N PHE A 332 10.49 -11.55 2.37
CA PHE A 332 11.73 -10.86 2.65
C PHE A 332 12.50 -11.57 3.76
N ARG A 333 13.82 -11.52 3.70
CA ARG A 333 14.72 -12.05 4.73
C ARG A 333 15.95 -11.17 4.86
N TRP A 334 16.37 -10.96 6.08
CA TRP A 334 17.63 -10.33 6.42
C TRP A 334 18.26 -11.07 7.58
N GLU A 335 19.57 -11.24 7.52
CA GLU A 335 20.37 -11.80 8.58
C GLU A 335 21.57 -10.90 8.80
N ILE A 336 22.07 -10.84 10.04
CA ILE A 336 23.40 -10.26 10.27
C ILE A 336 24.38 -11.01 9.37
N GLY A 337 24.94 -10.29 8.39
CA GLY A 337 26.05 -10.79 7.59
C GLY A 337 27.25 -11.10 8.49
N ASP A 338 27.91 -12.23 8.23
CA ASP A 338 29.16 -12.63 8.88
C ASP A 338 30.25 -11.55 8.78
#